data_AF-A0A3C1QTM4-F1
#
_entry.id   AF-A0A3C1QTM4-F1
#
_cell.length_a   1.000
_cell.length_b   1.000
_cell.length_c   1.000
_cell.angle_alpha   90.00
_cell.angle_beta   90.00
_cell.angle_gamma   90.00
#
_symmetry.space_group_name_H-M   'P 1'
#
loop_
_entity.id
_entity.type
_entity.pdbx_description
1 polymer ?
#
loop_
_entity_poly.entity_id
_entity_poly.type
_entity_poly.pdbx_seq_one_letter_code
_entity_poly.pdbx_strand_id
1 'polypeptide(L)'
;MLIKQFPGTRYLDRAEARRFSIARYWLQLDEIDPDSFLTYNLTDPRRPRRDTDGHAMRVLDKIRLDDPTGKLADDATMALGNAYFAHGRLLDAADTYEDLRQAYPGTPHLFNAMLLEIRARLDAYRGPDYDGTGLVRSDRLLQTIVKQFPGKVDENRQVLDELASEIRHGMAERDLAMAQLYERRKEYRAARIHYQLVLDKYPETSVAQAARDRMTAIADLPDVPPVLLPGLVALLPEPKDQKPLFPSRGPR
;
A
#
# COMPACT_ATOMS: atom_id res chain seq x y z
N MET A 1 14.70 -0.81 -31.40
CA MET A 1 14.03 -2.13 -31.45
C MET A 1 13.06 -2.11 -32.61
N LEU A 2 13.01 -3.17 -33.42
CA LEU A 2 12.21 -3.24 -34.66
C LEU A 2 10.71 -2.97 -34.42
N ILE A 3 10.18 -3.35 -33.25
CA ILE A 3 8.77 -3.14 -32.88
C ILE A 3 8.42 -1.65 -32.72
N LYS A 4 9.33 -0.83 -32.17
CA LYS A 4 9.15 0.63 -32.07
C LYS A 4 9.04 1.29 -33.46
N GLN A 5 9.65 0.68 -34.48
CA GLN A 5 9.61 1.17 -35.86
C GLN A 5 8.39 0.64 -36.64
N PHE A 6 7.80 -0.49 -36.20
CA PHE A 6 6.68 -1.14 -36.87
C PHE A 6 5.67 -1.72 -35.85
N PRO A 7 4.86 -0.86 -35.20
CA PRO A 7 3.99 -1.28 -34.09
C PRO A 7 2.78 -2.13 -34.52
N GLY A 8 2.45 -2.20 -35.82
CA GLY A 8 1.27 -2.93 -36.33
C GLY A 8 1.60 -4.18 -37.15
N THR A 9 2.79 -4.77 -37.01
CA THR A 9 3.14 -5.95 -37.84
C THR A 9 2.39 -7.20 -37.39
N ARG A 10 2.06 -8.08 -38.35
CA ARG A 10 1.50 -9.42 -38.08
C ARG A 10 2.35 -10.32 -37.16
N TYR A 11 3.58 -9.90 -36.85
CA TYR A 11 4.52 -10.65 -36.02
C TYR A 11 4.64 -10.08 -34.59
N LEU A 12 3.88 -9.04 -34.24
CA LEU A 12 3.91 -8.41 -32.93
C LEU A 12 3.66 -9.43 -31.82
N ASP A 13 2.53 -10.15 -31.86
CA ASP A 13 2.19 -11.20 -30.90
C ASP A 13 3.32 -12.23 -30.70
N ARG A 14 3.95 -12.66 -31.80
CA ARG A 14 5.05 -13.63 -31.76
C ARG A 14 6.31 -13.04 -31.13
N ALA A 15 6.58 -11.77 -31.41
CA ALA A 15 7.72 -11.07 -30.85
C ALA A 15 7.53 -10.80 -29.36
N GLU A 16 6.33 -10.39 -28.93
CA GLU A 16 5.99 -10.20 -27.51
C GLU A 16 6.00 -11.52 -26.74
N ALA A 17 5.48 -12.61 -27.32
CA ALA A 17 5.60 -13.95 -26.73
C ALA A 17 7.07 -14.36 -26.53
N ARG A 18 7.94 -14.01 -27.50
CA ARG A 18 9.38 -14.28 -27.36
C ARG A 18 10.02 -13.41 -26.27
N ARG A 19 9.68 -12.12 -26.18
CA ARG A 19 10.15 -11.23 -25.12
C ARG A 19 9.71 -11.71 -23.75
N PHE A 20 8.43 -12.07 -23.59
CA PHE A 20 7.87 -12.57 -22.35
C PHE A 20 8.56 -13.86 -21.90
N SER A 21 8.74 -14.84 -22.80
CA SER A 21 9.45 -16.08 -22.45
C SER A 21 10.92 -15.86 -22.05
N ILE A 22 11.62 -14.91 -22.68
CA ILE A 22 12.99 -14.53 -22.29
C ILE A 22 12.99 -13.91 -20.90
N ALA A 23 12.07 -12.98 -20.63
CA ALA A 23 11.98 -12.35 -19.31
C ALA A 23 11.65 -13.36 -18.21
N ARG A 24 10.68 -14.26 -18.43
CA ARG A 24 10.34 -15.33 -17.48
C ARG A 24 11.53 -16.27 -17.22
N TYR A 25 12.26 -16.63 -18.27
CA TYR A 25 13.48 -17.43 -18.15
C TYR A 25 14.55 -16.75 -17.29
N TRP A 26 14.76 -15.46 -17.49
CA TRP A 26 15.73 -14.69 -16.69
C TRP A 26 15.32 -14.53 -15.23
N LEU A 27 14.03 -14.29 -14.94
CA LEU A 27 13.53 -14.27 -13.56
C LEU A 27 13.74 -15.63 -12.87
N GLN A 28 13.37 -16.72 -13.55
CA GLN A 28 13.54 -18.07 -12.99
C GLN A 28 15.02 -18.43 -12.78
N LEU A 29 15.90 -17.97 -13.66
CA LEU A 29 17.33 -18.19 -13.51
C LEU A 29 17.86 -17.49 -12.25
N ASP A 30 17.46 -16.24 -12.02
CA ASP A 30 17.86 -15.47 -10.84
C ASP A 30 17.28 -16.06 -9.54
N GLU A 31 16.07 -16.64 -9.57
CA GLU A 31 15.52 -17.39 -8.43
C GLU A 31 16.38 -18.61 -8.04
N ILE A 32 17.04 -19.25 -9.00
CA ILE A 32 17.86 -20.46 -8.80
C ILE A 32 19.30 -20.10 -8.43
N ASP A 33 19.89 -19.14 -9.14
CA ASP A 33 21.28 -18.70 -9.00
C ASP A 33 21.32 -17.15 -9.07
N PRO A 34 21.04 -16.48 -7.95
CA PRO A 34 20.93 -15.02 -7.93
C PRO A 34 22.23 -14.33 -8.34
N ASP A 35 22.12 -13.35 -9.24
CA ASP A 35 23.29 -12.56 -9.64
C ASP A 35 23.81 -11.73 -8.45
N SER A 36 25.02 -12.02 -7.99
CA SER A 36 25.72 -11.15 -7.05
C SER A 36 26.19 -9.85 -7.74
N PHE A 37 26.50 -8.81 -6.96
CA PHE A 37 27.06 -7.57 -7.50
C PHE A 37 28.31 -7.79 -8.38
N LEU A 38 29.08 -8.85 -8.09
CA LEU A 38 30.31 -9.22 -8.78
C LEU A 38 30.11 -10.22 -9.93
N THR A 39 28.90 -10.74 -10.12
CA THR A 39 28.63 -11.72 -11.18
C THR A 39 28.77 -11.05 -12.56
N TYR A 40 29.52 -11.69 -13.45
CA TYR A 40 29.70 -11.22 -14.83
C TYR A 40 29.65 -12.39 -15.81
N ASN A 41 28.69 -12.35 -16.72
CA ASN A 41 28.51 -13.38 -17.72
C ASN A 41 29.35 -13.10 -18.98
N LEU A 42 30.33 -13.97 -19.24
CA LEU A 42 31.24 -13.87 -20.38
C LEU A 42 30.96 -14.89 -21.49
N THR A 43 30.28 -15.99 -21.18
CA THR A 43 30.24 -17.17 -22.04
C THR A 43 28.85 -17.53 -22.56
N ASP A 44 27.77 -17.18 -21.84
CA ASP A 44 26.42 -17.53 -22.26
C ASP A 44 25.72 -16.38 -23.00
N PRO A 45 25.51 -16.47 -24.33
CA PRO A 45 24.82 -15.42 -25.08
C PRO A 45 23.31 -15.32 -24.78
N ARG A 46 22.73 -16.26 -24.02
CA ARG A 46 21.28 -16.30 -23.71
C ARG A 46 20.88 -15.40 -22.56
N ARG A 47 21.84 -14.89 -21.78
CA ARG A 47 21.58 -14.01 -20.64
C ARG A 47 22.39 -12.71 -20.76
N PRO A 48 21.94 -11.61 -20.13
CA PRO A 48 22.68 -10.37 -20.10
C PRO A 48 24.08 -10.54 -19.50
N ARG A 49 24.95 -9.54 -19.65
CA ARG A 49 26.29 -9.59 -19.03
C ARG A 49 26.26 -9.51 -17.51
N ARG A 50 25.21 -8.88 -16.94
CA ARG A 50 24.95 -8.70 -15.51
C ARG A 50 23.48 -8.28 -15.32
N ASP A 51 22.97 -8.30 -14.09
CA ASP A 51 21.64 -7.76 -13.74
C ASP A 51 20.55 -8.50 -14.50
N THR A 52 20.60 -9.84 -14.46
CA THR A 52 19.73 -10.69 -15.30
C THR A 52 18.25 -10.46 -14.97
N ASP A 53 17.92 -10.39 -13.69
CA ASP A 53 16.62 -10.01 -13.13
C ASP A 53 16.19 -8.58 -13.55
N GLY A 54 17.07 -7.59 -13.42
CA GLY A 54 16.80 -6.21 -13.81
C GLY A 54 16.57 -6.03 -15.30
N HIS A 55 17.22 -6.83 -16.15
CA HIS A 55 16.89 -6.90 -17.57
C HIS A 55 15.53 -7.57 -17.81
N ALA A 56 15.18 -8.61 -17.04
CA ALA A 56 13.88 -9.27 -17.15
C ALA A 56 12.74 -8.30 -16.83
N MET A 57 12.83 -7.59 -15.70
CA MET A 57 11.86 -6.56 -15.30
C MET A 57 11.73 -5.46 -16.37
N ARG A 58 12.84 -4.98 -16.93
CA ARG A 58 12.83 -3.99 -18.03
C ARG A 58 12.19 -4.51 -19.31
N VAL A 59 12.30 -5.80 -19.59
CA VAL A 59 11.60 -6.42 -20.73
C VAL A 59 10.11 -6.46 -20.44
N LEU A 60 9.68 -6.95 -19.27
CA LEU A 60 8.26 -7.01 -18.89
C LEU A 60 7.58 -5.64 -18.93
N ASP A 61 8.23 -4.61 -18.39
CA ASP A 61 7.73 -3.24 -18.43
C ASP A 61 7.59 -2.73 -19.88
N LYS A 62 8.54 -3.08 -20.76
CA LYS A 62 8.42 -2.72 -22.18
C LYS A 62 7.28 -3.43 -22.89
N ILE A 63 6.94 -4.68 -22.54
CA ILE A 63 5.82 -5.39 -23.18
C ILE A 63 4.53 -4.60 -22.97
N ARG A 64 4.24 -4.20 -21.72
CA ARG A 64 3.02 -3.44 -21.40
C ARG A 64 3.03 -2.00 -21.95
N LEU A 65 4.20 -1.38 -22.14
CA LEU A 65 4.30 -0.03 -22.69
C LEU A 65 4.26 -0.01 -24.21
N ASP A 66 4.90 -0.97 -24.88
CA ASP A 66 4.94 -1.08 -26.34
C ASP A 66 3.60 -1.60 -26.90
N ASP A 67 2.94 -2.53 -26.20
CA ASP A 67 1.66 -3.14 -26.59
C ASP A 67 0.70 -3.26 -25.39
N PRO A 68 0.15 -2.14 -24.88
CA PRO A 68 -0.70 -2.12 -23.69
C PRO A 68 -2.00 -2.90 -23.85
N THR A 69 -2.49 -3.11 -25.07
CA THR A 69 -3.69 -3.91 -25.36
C THR A 69 -3.36 -5.34 -25.81
N GLY A 70 -2.08 -5.70 -25.80
CA GLY A 70 -1.58 -6.98 -26.24
C GLY A 70 -2.05 -8.13 -25.36
N LYS A 71 -2.08 -9.33 -25.95
CA LYS A 71 -2.52 -10.57 -25.26
C LYS A 71 -1.67 -10.96 -24.05
N LEU A 72 -0.47 -10.38 -23.93
CA LEU A 72 0.48 -10.66 -22.85
C LEU A 72 0.69 -9.44 -21.94
N ALA A 73 -0.04 -8.34 -22.16
CA ALA A 73 0.19 -7.10 -21.43
C ALA A 73 -0.19 -7.25 -19.95
N ASP A 74 -1.28 -7.94 -19.66
CA ASP A 74 -1.72 -8.25 -18.30
C ASP A 74 -0.80 -9.31 -17.63
N ASP A 75 -0.45 -10.38 -18.35
CA ASP A 75 0.53 -11.38 -17.90
C ASP A 75 1.89 -10.75 -17.57
N ALA A 76 2.37 -9.85 -18.42
CA ALA A 76 3.62 -9.12 -18.22
C ALA A 76 3.54 -8.17 -17.01
N THR A 77 2.42 -7.48 -16.84
CA THR A 77 2.21 -6.59 -15.70
C THR A 77 2.14 -7.38 -14.39
N MET A 78 1.46 -8.54 -14.38
CA MET A 78 1.43 -9.42 -13.21
C MET A 78 2.83 -9.95 -12.86
N ALA A 79 3.57 -10.42 -13.87
CA ALA A 79 4.93 -10.91 -13.68
C ALA A 79 5.89 -9.82 -13.18
N LEU A 80 5.72 -8.57 -13.64
CA LEU A 80 6.51 -7.44 -13.19
C LEU A 80 6.22 -7.10 -11.72
N GLY A 81 4.94 -7.06 -11.33
CA GLY A 81 4.53 -6.86 -9.93
C GLY A 81 5.11 -7.93 -9.02
N ASN A 82 5.05 -9.20 -9.43
CA ASN A 82 5.64 -10.32 -8.69
C ASN A 82 7.16 -10.18 -8.54
N ALA A 83 7.86 -9.76 -9.60
CA ALA A 83 9.29 -9.53 -9.55
C ALA A 83 9.65 -8.39 -8.57
N TYR A 84 8.94 -7.27 -8.62
CA TYR A 84 9.13 -6.19 -7.64
C TYR A 84 8.87 -6.65 -6.22
N PHE A 85 7.84 -7.45 -6.01
CA PHE A 85 7.52 -8.01 -4.70
C PHE A 85 8.66 -8.89 -4.18
N ALA A 86 9.16 -9.81 -5.01
CA ALA A 86 10.25 -10.72 -4.66
C ALA A 86 11.55 -9.97 -4.31
N HIS A 87 11.84 -8.84 -4.97
CA HIS A 87 13.00 -8.00 -4.67
C HIS A 87 12.79 -7.05 -3.48
N GLY A 88 11.68 -7.14 -2.75
CA GLY A 88 11.37 -6.24 -1.63
C GLY A 88 11.08 -4.79 -2.05
N ARG A 89 10.85 -4.55 -3.35
CA ARG A 89 10.40 -3.27 -3.90
C ARG A 89 8.89 -3.15 -3.75
N LEU A 90 8.45 -3.15 -2.50
CA LEU A 90 7.06 -3.37 -2.11
C LEU A 90 6.10 -2.28 -2.63
N LEU A 91 6.54 -1.01 -2.64
CA LEU A 91 5.73 0.08 -3.20
C LEU A 91 5.61 -0.02 -4.73
N ASP A 92 6.71 -0.32 -5.42
CA ASP A 92 6.68 -0.54 -6.88
C ASP A 92 5.78 -1.74 -7.24
N ALA A 93 5.81 -2.80 -6.43
CA ALA A 93 4.93 -3.95 -6.58
C ALA A 93 3.46 -3.55 -6.42
N ALA A 94 3.13 -2.87 -5.32
CA ALA A 94 1.77 -2.39 -5.05
C ALA A 94 1.24 -1.49 -6.17
N ASP A 95 2.05 -0.56 -6.65
CA ASP A 95 1.66 0.34 -7.75
C ASP A 95 1.49 -0.45 -9.06
N THR A 96 2.31 -1.47 -9.31
CA THR A 96 2.18 -2.32 -10.51
C THR A 96 0.93 -3.20 -10.48
N TYR A 97 0.54 -3.74 -9.31
CA TYR A 97 -0.72 -4.48 -9.19
C TYR A 97 -1.94 -3.56 -9.30
N GLU A 98 -1.84 -2.33 -8.77
CA GLU A 98 -2.85 -1.30 -8.95
C GLU A 98 -3.02 -0.95 -10.44
N ASP A 99 -1.93 -0.74 -11.17
CA ASP A 99 -1.91 -0.55 -12.63
C ASP A 99 -2.61 -1.70 -13.35
N LEU A 100 -2.31 -2.95 -13.00
CA LEU A 100 -2.94 -4.13 -13.59
C LEU A 100 -4.45 -4.11 -13.39
N ARG A 101 -4.90 -3.83 -12.16
CA ARG A 101 -6.33 -3.77 -11.82
C ARG A 101 -7.05 -2.66 -12.58
N GLN A 102 -6.41 -1.50 -12.74
CA GLN A 102 -7.01 -0.35 -13.43
C GLN A 102 -7.03 -0.53 -14.95
N ALA A 103 -5.94 -1.06 -15.53
CA ALA A 103 -5.80 -1.22 -16.97
C ALA A 103 -6.51 -2.48 -17.51
N TYR A 104 -6.57 -3.56 -16.73
CA TYR A 104 -7.05 -4.87 -17.16
C TYR A 104 -8.13 -5.46 -16.22
N PRO A 105 -9.31 -4.82 -16.08
CA PRO A 105 -10.35 -5.28 -15.14
C PRO A 105 -10.95 -6.66 -15.46
N GLY A 106 -10.68 -7.22 -16.65
CA GLY A 106 -11.13 -8.57 -17.03
C GLY A 106 -10.04 -9.65 -16.94
N THR A 107 -8.85 -9.32 -16.46
CA THR A 107 -7.73 -10.29 -16.42
C THR A 107 -8.02 -11.42 -15.43
N PRO A 108 -7.63 -12.68 -15.74
CA PRO A 108 -7.69 -13.79 -14.80
C PRO A 108 -6.88 -13.55 -13.51
N HIS A 109 -5.90 -12.65 -13.56
CA HIS A 109 -5.02 -12.34 -12.43
C HIS A 109 -5.65 -11.39 -11.41
N LEU A 110 -6.82 -10.79 -11.70
CA LEU A 110 -7.33 -9.65 -10.96
C LEU A 110 -7.44 -9.90 -9.45
N PHE A 111 -8.00 -11.04 -9.05
CA PHE A 111 -8.13 -11.40 -7.64
C PHE A 111 -6.76 -11.51 -6.94
N ASN A 112 -5.82 -12.22 -7.56
CA ASN A 112 -4.47 -12.41 -7.00
C ASN A 112 -3.69 -11.09 -6.95
N ALA A 113 -3.79 -10.26 -8.00
CA ALA A 113 -3.17 -8.95 -8.03
C ALA A 113 -3.69 -8.08 -6.88
N MET A 114 -5.00 -8.07 -6.61
CA MET A 114 -5.56 -7.31 -5.48
C MET A 114 -5.04 -7.79 -4.12
N LEU A 115 -4.92 -9.11 -3.91
CA LEU A 115 -4.35 -9.66 -2.68
C LEU A 115 -2.89 -9.26 -2.51
N LEU A 116 -2.09 -9.38 -3.57
CA LEU A 116 -0.68 -9.01 -3.55
C LEU A 116 -0.49 -7.50 -3.43
N GLU A 117 -1.41 -6.70 -3.98
CA GLU A 117 -1.47 -5.23 -3.82
C GLU A 117 -1.65 -4.86 -2.33
N ILE A 118 -2.58 -5.53 -1.63
CA ILE A 118 -2.77 -5.36 -0.18
C ILE A 118 -1.49 -5.77 0.55
N ARG A 119 -1.02 -6.99 0.31
CA ARG A 119 0.15 -7.53 1.02
C ARG A 119 1.37 -6.64 0.87
N ALA A 120 1.66 -6.17 -0.34
CA ALA A 120 2.79 -5.30 -0.64
C ALA A 120 2.70 -3.97 0.13
N ARG A 121 1.50 -3.39 0.25
CA ARG A 121 1.31 -2.15 1.03
C ARG A 121 1.46 -2.36 2.53
N LEU A 122 1.01 -3.51 3.05
CA LEU A 122 1.20 -3.87 4.44
C LEU A 122 2.68 -4.11 4.75
N ASP A 123 3.39 -4.85 3.90
CA ASP A 123 4.83 -5.08 4.06
C ASP A 123 5.64 -3.77 3.97
N ALA A 124 5.18 -2.80 3.16
CA ALA A 124 5.83 -1.49 3.04
C ALA A 124 5.57 -0.57 4.25
N TYR A 125 4.56 -0.87 5.07
CA TYR A 125 4.16 -0.04 6.20
C TYR A 125 5.14 -0.19 7.38
N ARG A 126 5.65 0.94 7.88
CA ARG A 126 6.70 0.98 8.92
C ARG A 126 6.19 1.34 10.32
N GLY A 127 4.88 1.30 10.54
CA GLY A 127 4.27 1.62 11.82
C GLY A 127 3.66 3.03 11.90
N PRO A 128 3.13 3.40 13.08
CA PRO A 128 2.17 4.48 13.23
C PRO A 128 2.71 5.89 12.95
N ASP A 129 4.00 6.11 13.13
CA ASP A 129 4.65 7.41 12.89
C ASP A 129 4.86 7.71 11.39
N TYR A 130 4.69 6.72 10.51
CA TYR A 130 4.90 6.85 9.06
C TYR A 130 3.57 7.10 8.32
N ASP A 131 3.61 7.15 6.99
CA ASP A 131 2.40 7.33 6.17
C ASP A 131 1.46 6.12 6.28
N GLY A 132 0.20 6.37 6.63
CA GLY A 132 -0.86 5.36 6.77
C GLY A 132 -1.70 5.17 5.51
N THR A 133 -1.40 5.88 4.41
CA THR A 133 -2.16 5.79 3.16
C THR A 133 -2.25 4.35 2.65
N GLY A 134 -1.19 3.55 2.83
CA GLY A 134 -1.16 2.14 2.46
C GLY A 134 -2.23 1.31 3.17
N LEU A 135 -2.45 1.54 4.47
CA LEU A 135 -3.48 0.85 5.26
C LEU A 135 -4.89 1.21 4.79
N VAL A 136 -5.15 2.51 4.57
CA VAL A 136 -6.47 2.99 4.13
C VAL A 136 -6.81 2.47 2.73
N ARG A 137 -5.82 2.45 1.81
CA ARG A 137 -6.01 1.85 0.49
C ARG A 137 -6.27 0.35 0.58
N SER A 138 -5.52 -0.34 1.44
CA SER A 138 -5.67 -1.79 1.65
C SER A 138 -7.04 -2.16 2.21
N ASP A 139 -7.54 -1.41 3.21
CA ASP A 139 -8.89 -1.60 3.76
C ASP A 139 -9.97 -1.49 2.68
N ARG A 140 -9.94 -0.40 1.90
CA ARG A 140 -10.88 -0.19 0.80
C ARG A 140 -10.80 -1.29 -0.24
N LEU A 141 -9.59 -1.71 -0.58
CA LEU A 141 -9.37 -2.75 -1.58
C LEU A 141 -9.90 -4.10 -1.09
N LEU A 142 -9.70 -4.43 0.19
CA LEU A 142 -10.25 -5.63 0.82
C LEU A 142 -11.79 -5.64 0.75
N GLN A 143 -12.44 -4.51 1.06
CA GLN A 143 -13.89 -4.37 0.91
C GLN A 143 -14.35 -4.56 -0.54
N THR A 144 -13.54 -4.11 -1.51
CA THR A 144 -13.81 -4.36 -2.93
C THR A 144 -13.67 -5.84 -3.29
N ILE A 145 -12.65 -6.55 -2.79
CA ILE A 145 -12.50 -8.00 -3.00
C ILE A 145 -13.75 -8.74 -2.52
N VAL A 146 -14.21 -8.44 -1.31
CA VAL A 146 -15.39 -9.09 -0.71
C VAL A 146 -16.64 -8.92 -1.58
N LYS A 147 -16.81 -7.73 -2.17
CA LYS A 147 -17.95 -7.42 -3.04
C LYS A 147 -17.83 -8.04 -4.44
N GLN A 148 -16.64 -8.01 -5.03
CA GLN A 148 -16.43 -8.42 -6.42
C GLN A 148 -16.25 -9.93 -6.59
N PHE A 149 -15.73 -10.63 -5.58
CA PHE A 149 -15.36 -12.04 -5.68
C PHE A 149 -15.94 -12.90 -4.54
N PRO A 150 -17.26 -12.90 -4.29
CA PRO A 150 -17.85 -13.62 -3.15
C PRO A 150 -17.48 -15.11 -3.11
N GLY A 151 -17.42 -15.80 -4.26
CA GLY A 151 -17.00 -17.20 -4.30
C GLY A 151 -15.53 -17.42 -3.93
N LYS A 152 -14.64 -16.49 -4.29
CA LYS A 152 -13.21 -16.56 -3.93
C LYS A 152 -12.97 -16.20 -2.46
N VAL A 153 -13.85 -15.39 -1.85
CA VAL A 153 -13.78 -15.06 -0.44
C VAL A 153 -13.91 -16.31 0.42
N ASP A 154 -14.87 -17.18 0.10
CA ASP A 154 -15.06 -18.42 0.85
C ASP A 154 -13.86 -19.37 0.71
N GLU A 155 -13.27 -19.46 -0.49
CA GLU A 155 -12.06 -20.25 -0.75
C GLU A 155 -10.82 -19.72 0.00
N ASN A 156 -10.75 -18.40 0.26
CA ASN A 156 -9.56 -17.73 0.79
C ASN A 156 -9.82 -17.03 2.14
N ARG A 157 -10.84 -17.47 2.88
CA ARG A 157 -11.34 -16.77 4.07
C ARG A 157 -10.25 -16.52 5.11
N GLN A 158 -9.42 -17.52 5.39
CA GLN A 158 -8.33 -17.40 6.35
C GLN A 158 -7.36 -16.27 5.97
N VAL A 159 -6.89 -16.24 4.71
CA VAL A 159 -5.97 -15.20 4.23
C VAL A 159 -6.61 -13.82 4.30
N LEU A 160 -7.88 -13.70 3.93
CA LEU A 160 -8.60 -12.43 3.99
C LEU A 160 -8.81 -11.94 5.42
N ASP A 161 -9.11 -12.85 6.36
CA ASP A 161 -9.26 -12.53 7.78
C ASP A 161 -7.93 -12.08 8.41
N GLU A 162 -6.82 -12.73 8.04
CA GLU A 162 -5.46 -12.33 8.43
C GLU A 162 -5.13 -10.91 7.93
N LEU A 163 -5.34 -10.63 6.64
CA LEU A 163 -5.14 -9.30 6.06
C LEU A 163 -6.04 -8.25 6.73
N ALA A 164 -7.32 -8.58 6.98
CA ALA A 164 -8.26 -7.69 7.67
C ALA A 164 -7.79 -7.37 9.09
N SER A 165 -7.27 -8.36 9.80
CA SER A 165 -6.74 -8.20 11.15
C SER A 165 -5.50 -7.30 11.16
N GLU A 166 -4.56 -7.54 10.26
CA GLU A 166 -3.33 -6.75 10.12
C GLU A 166 -3.63 -5.28 9.78
N ILE A 167 -4.55 -5.04 8.82
CA ILE A 167 -5.02 -3.69 8.48
C ILE A 167 -5.64 -3.01 9.70
N ARG A 168 -6.59 -3.67 10.38
CA ARG A 168 -7.26 -3.10 11.56
C ARG A 168 -6.28 -2.81 12.68
N HIS A 169 -5.33 -3.71 12.93
CA HIS A 169 -4.30 -3.52 13.94
C HIS A 169 -3.44 -2.29 13.62
N GLY A 170 -2.91 -2.20 12.39
CA GLY A 170 -2.10 -1.06 11.97
C GLY A 170 -2.86 0.26 12.02
N MET A 171 -4.15 0.29 11.68
CA MET A 171 -4.98 1.48 11.83
C MET A 171 -5.24 1.84 13.30
N ALA A 172 -5.50 0.85 14.16
CA ALA A 172 -5.68 1.07 15.59
C ALA A 172 -4.42 1.64 16.24
N GLU A 173 -3.23 1.11 15.90
CA GLU A 173 -1.95 1.62 16.41
C GLU A 173 -1.74 3.10 16.08
N ARG A 174 -2.18 3.54 14.90
CA ARG A 174 -2.10 4.95 14.50
C ARG A 174 -2.99 5.84 15.34
N ASP A 175 -4.24 5.45 15.50
CA ASP A 175 -5.20 6.21 16.32
C ASP A 175 -4.74 6.23 17.79
N LEU A 176 -4.14 5.14 18.28
CA LEU A 176 -3.52 5.09 19.60
C LEU A 176 -2.31 6.03 19.71
N ALA A 177 -1.40 6.03 18.73
CA ALA A 177 -0.23 6.90 18.72
C ALA A 177 -0.64 8.39 18.71
N MET A 178 -1.71 8.73 17.99
CA MET A 178 -2.30 10.06 18.02
C MET A 178 -2.86 10.42 19.40
N ALA A 179 -3.58 9.50 20.05
CA ALA A 179 -4.07 9.70 21.41
C ALA A 179 -2.92 9.97 22.39
N GLN A 180 -1.86 9.16 22.31
CA GLN A 180 -0.65 9.30 23.13
C GLN A 180 0.10 10.61 22.85
N LEU A 181 0.10 11.10 21.61
CA LEU A 181 0.70 12.39 21.25
C LEU A 181 -0.02 13.55 21.96
N TYR A 182 -1.35 13.57 21.93
CA TYR A 182 -2.14 14.58 22.66
C TYR A 182 -1.94 14.46 24.16
N GLU A 183 -1.86 13.24 24.66
CA GLU A 183 -1.60 12.99 26.07
C GLU A 183 -0.25 13.55 26.53
N ARG A 184 0.83 13.31 25.76
CA ARG A 184 2.16 13.89 26.03
C ARG A 184 2.16 15.41 26.05
N ARG A 185 1.28 16.03 25.27
CA ARG A 185 1.06 17.49 25.23
C ARG A 185 0.16 18.00 26.37
N LYS A 186 -0.34 17.11 27.23
CA LYS A 186 -1.30 17.38 28.31
C LYS A 186 -2.64 17.93 27.78
N GLU A 187 -2.96 17.65 26.52
CA GLU A 187 -4.23 17.98 25.88
C GLU A 187 -5.22 16.83 26.14
N TYR A 188 -5.55 16.60 27.41
CA TYR A 188 -6.23 15.38 27.86
C TYR A 188 -7.65 15.22 27.29
N ARG A 189 -8.35 16.31 26.98
CA ARG A 189 -9.63 16.25 26.26
C ARG A 189 -9.48 15.59 24.90
N ALA A 190 -8.49 16.04 24.11
CA ALA A 190 -8.21 15.47 22.78
C ALA A 190 -7.73 14.03 22.91
N ALA A 191 -6.84 13.75 23.87
CA ALA A 191 -6.37 12.39 24.15
C ALA A 191 -7.53 11.44 24.43
N ARG A 192 -8.49 11.81 25.29
CA ARG A 192 -9.69 11.01 25.58
C ARG A 192 -10.54 10.74 24.34
N ILE A 193 -10.75 11.74 23.48
CA ILE A 193 -11.49 11.57 22.22
C ILE A 193 -10.82 10.54 21.31
N HIS A 194 -9.49 10.61 21.17
CA HIS A 194 -8.76 9.67 20.33
C HIS A 194 -8.68 8.26 20.95
N TYR A 195 -8.52 8.13 22.27
CA TYR A 195 -8.61 6.83 22.94
C TYR A 195 -10.00 6.21 22.75
N GLN A 196 -11.07 6.99 22.92
CA GLN A 196 -12.43 6.51 22.68
C GLN A 196 -12.62 6.07 21.21
N LEU A 197 -12.05 6.81 20.25
CA LEU A 197 -12.07 6.42 18.84
C LEU A 197 -11.47 5.03 18.59
N VAL A 198 -10.36 4.70 19.25
CA VAL A 198 -9.74 3.37 19.17
C VAL A 198 -10.68 2.31 19.74
N LEU A 199 -11.30 2.57 20.89
CA LEU A 199 -12.25 1.64 21.53
C LEU A 199 -13.49 1.39 20.68
N ASP A 200 -14.00 2.43 20.02
CA ASP A 200 -15.22 2.34 19.22
C ASP A 200 -14.96 1.62 17.88
N LYS A 201 -13.84 1.93 17.21
CA LYS A 201 -13.53 1.38 15.89
C LYS A 201 -12.85 0.02 15.92
N TYR A 202 -12.04 -0.25 16.94
CA TYR A 202 -11.17 -1.42 17.00
C TYR A 202 -11.32 -2.22 18.30
N PRO A 203 -12.55 -2.47 18.81
CA PRO A 203 -12.78 -3.02 20.15
C PRO A 203 -12.12 -4.40 20.38
N GLU A 204 -11.99 -5.20 19.31
CA GLU A 204 -11.46 -6.56 19.35
C GLU A 204 -9.92 -6.62 19.29
N THR A 205 -9.24 -5.48 19.14
CA THR A 205 -7.77 -5.45 19.02
C THR A 205 -7.10 -5.35 20.39
N SER A 206 -5.88 -5.90 20.52
CA SER A 206 -5.04 -5.69 21.72
C SER A 206 -4.75 -4.20 21.98
N VAL A 207 -4.73 -3.39 20.91
CA VAL A 207 -4.54 -1.94 20.94
C VAL A 207 -5.69 -1.25 21.69
N ALA A 208 -6.92 -1.74 21.57
CA ALA A 208 -8.06 -1.19 22.31
C ALA A 208 -7.91 -1.41 23.82
N GLN A 209 -7.33 -2.52 24.26
CA GLN A 209 -7.06 -2.69 25.69
C GLN A 209 -6.05 -1.65 26.20
N ALA A 210 -4.96 -1.42 25.46
CA ALA A 210 -3.99 -0.38 25.80
C ALA A 210 -4.62 1.03 25.80
N ALA A 211 -5.52 1.33 24.86
CA ALA A 211 -6.29 2.58 24.84
C ALA A 211 -7.17 2.72 26.09
N ARG A 212 -7.85 1.64 26.51
CA ARG A 212 -8.71 1.63 27.71
C ARG A 212 -7.90 1.93 28.97
N ASP A 213 -6.75 1.27 29.12
CA ASP A 213 -5.87 1.45 30.29
C ASP A 213 -5.29 2.87 30.38
N ARG A 214 -4.95 3.48 29.24
CA ARG A 214 -4.53 4.90 29.22
C ARG A 214 -5.68 5.83 29.52
N MET A 215 -6.87 5.58 28.96
CA MET A 215 -8.04 6.43 29.16
C MET A 215 -8.46 6.48 30.63
N THR A 216 -8.40 5.35 31.34
CA THR A 216 -8.65 5.32 32.79
C THR A 216 -7.57 6.06 33.57
N ALA A 217 -6.29 5.90 33.20
CA ALA A 217 -5.17 6.58 33.86
C ALA A 217 -5.23 8.10 33.76
N ILE A 218 -5.84 8.65 32.70
CA ILE A 218 -5.98 10.11 32.51
C ILE A 218 -7.36 10.66 32.89
N ALA A 219 -8.27 9.84 33.43
CA ALA A 219 -9.67 10.23 33.65
C ALA A 219 -9.83 11.51 34.48
N ASP A 220 -9.04 11.64 35.54
CA ASP A 220 -9.11 12.76 36.49
C ASP A 220 -8.23 13.97 36.10
N LEU A 221 -7.55 13.89 34.96
CA LEU A 221 -6.66 14.97 34.50
C LEU A 221 -7.44 16.09 33.79
N PRO A 222 -7.03 17.36 33.99
CA PRO A 222 -7.77 18.52 33.48
C PRO A 222 -7.82 18.53 31.95
N ASP A 223 -8.93 18.97 31.35
CA ASP A 223 -9.14 18.89 29.89
C ASP A 223 -8.10 19.64 29.05
N VAL A 224 -7.60 20.77 29.56
CA VAL A 224 -6.75 21.73 28.84
C VAL A 224 -5.40 21.83 29.55
N PRO A 225 -4.27 21.91 28.82
CA PRO A 225 -2.97 22.10 29.44
C PRO A 225 -2.94 23.38 30.29
N PRO A 226 -2.19 23.40 31.41
CA PRO A 226 -2.05 24.60 32.22
C PRO A 226 -1.41 25.72 31.41
N VAL A 227 -2.04 26.90 31.41
CA VAL A 227 -1.57 28.09 30.70
C VAL A 227 -0.25 28.57 31.32
N LEU A 228 0.82 28.59 30.53
CA LEU A 228 2.07 29.21 30.94
C LEU A 228 1.86 30.73 30.92
N LEU A 229 2.04 31.38 32.07
CA LEU A 229 1.89 32.84 32.26
C LEU A 229 0.44 33.35 32.03
N PRO A 230 -0.53 32.96 32.89
CA PRO A 230 -1.93 33.35 32.74
C PRO A 230 -2.13 34.89 32.68
N GLY A 231 -1.29 35.65 33.39
CA GLY A 231 -1.34 37.11 33.39
C GLY A 231 -0.97 37.76 32.05
N LEU A 232 -0.06 37.17 31.27
CA LEU A 232 0.32 37.68 29.94
C LEU A 232 -0.69 37.26 28.87
N VAL A 233 -1.29 36.08 29.00
CA VAL A 233 -2.36 35.62 28.09
C VAL A 233 -3.63 36.47 28.27
N ALA A 234 -3.95 36.90 29.48
CA ALA A 234 -5.07 37.81 29.74
C ALA A 234 -4.87 39.24 29.17
N LEU A 235 -3.62 39.62 28.84
CA LEU A 235 -3.28 40.89 28.21
C LEU A 235 -3.31 40.81 26.67
N LEU A 236 -3.34 39.60 26.09
CA LEU A 236 -3.48 39.44 24.65
C LEU A 236 -4.93 39.71 24.25
N PRO A 237 -5.18 40.47 23.17
CA PRO A 237 -6.53 40.62 22.65
C PRO A 237 -7.06 39.23 22.28
N GLU A 238 -8.32 38.94 22.64
CA GLU A 238 -8.96 37.69 22.22
C GLU A 238 -8.80 37.54 20.70
N PRO A 239 -8.43 36.33 20.21
CA PRO A 239 -8.36 36.10 18.78
C PRO A 239 -9.74 36.45 18.21
N LYS A 240 -9.80 37.53 17.41
CA LYS A 240 -11.03 37.92 16.73
C LYS A 240 -11.62 36.65 16.13
N ASP A 241 -12.87 36.33 16.45
CA ASP A 241 -13.65 35.31 15.76
C ASP A 241 -13.53 35.60 14.26
N GLN A 242 -12.57 34.95 13.60
CA GLN A 242 -12.38 35.12 12.19
C GLN A 242 -13.56 34.38 11.59
N LYS A 243 -14.55 35.16 11.10
CA LYS A 243 -15.60 34.63 10.23
C LYS A 243 -14.89 33.69 9.23
N PRO A 244 -15.29 32.41 9.17
CA PRO A 244 -14.65 31.48 8.27
C PRO A 244 -14.68 32.07 6.86
N LEU A 245 -13.58 31.92 6.11
CA LEU A 245 -13.43 32.48 4.75
C LEU A 245 -14.56 32.03 3.81
N PHE A 246 -15.25 30.95 4.18
CA PHE A 246 -16.47 30.48 3.58
C PHE A 246 -17.58 30.38 4.63
N PRO A 247 -18.79 30.90 4.37
CA PRO A 247 -19.92 30.67 5.25
C PRO A 247 -20.20 29.17 5.34
N SER A 248 -20.36 28.66 6.56
CA SER A 248 -20.86 27.31 6.79
C SER A 248 -22.20 27.18 6.07
N ARG A 249 -22.27 26.34 5.03
CA ARG A 249 -23.56 25.96 4.43
C ARG A 249 -24.35 25.26 5.52
N GLY A 250 -25.39 25.93 6.02
CA GLY A 250 -26.34 25.35 6.97
C GLY A 250 -27.02 24.10 6.40
N PRO A 251 -27.62 23.27 7.27
CA PRO A 251 -28.22 22.01 6.86
C PRO A 251 -29.37 22.26 5.87
N ARG A 252 -29.43 21.47 4.81
CA ARG A 252 -30.65 21.23 4.04
C ARG A 252 -31.40 20.06 4.64
#